data_AF-A0A505I282-F1
#
_entry.id   AF-A0A505I282-F1
#
_cell.length_a   1.000
_cell.length_b   1.000
_cell.length_c   1.000
_cell.angle_alpha   90.00
_cell.angle_beta   90.00
_cell.angle_gamma   90.00
#
_symmetry.space_group_name_H-M   'P 1'
#
loop_
_entity.id
_entity.type
_entity.pdbx_description
1 polymer ?
#
loop_
_entity_poly.entity_id
_entity_poly.type
_entity_poly.pdbx_seq_one_letter_code
_entity_poly.pdbx_strand_id
1 'polypeptide(L)'
;MNTNFPEPHVYLPQGPHTHTAVLLHGRGSNGREFAEELFSSSTSTGQNLPSQLPTWRWVFPTAKGRWNDRFQEDLCAWFDAHSLDDITEHQESQIPGLQESVSYILGILEREIELLVGRTTHVYLGGISQVL
;
A
#
# COMPACT_ATOMS: atom_id res chain seq x y z
N MET A 1 -5.25 3.61 19.72
CA MET A 1 -4.72 4.80 19.02
C MET A 1 -5.41 4.83 17.66
N ASN A 2 -6.31 5.79 17.41
CA ASN A 2 -7.00 5.88 16.11
C ASN A 2 -6.02 6.41 15.07
N THR A 3 -5.37 5.51 14.34
CA THR A 3 -4.59 5.87 13.15
C THR A 3 -5.58 6.08 12.01
N ASN A 4 -5.74 7.32 11.58
CA ASN A 4 -6.76 7.76 10.62
C ASN A 4 -6.38 7.37 9.16
N PHE A 5 -6.07 6.11 8.91
CA PHE A 5 -5.85 5.59 7.56
C PHE A 5 -7.19 5.18 6.93
N PRO A 6 -7.41 5.44 5.63
CA PRO A 6 -8.56 4.92 4.93
C PRO A 6 -8.53 3.39 4.88
N GLU A 7 -9.72 2.77 4.84
CA GLU A 7 -9.87 1.33 4.63
C GLU A 7 -9.12 0.88 3.37
N PRO A 8 -8.34 -0.21 3.43
CA PRO A 8 -7.67 -0.76 2.26
C PRO A 8 -8.67 -1.13 1.16
N HIS A 9 -8.30 -0.88 -0.09
CA HIS A 9 -9.05 -1.40 -1.23
C HIS A 9 -8.66 -2.86 -1.46
N VAL A 10 -9.64 -3.77 -1.46
CA VAL A 10 -9.39 -5.22 -1.43
C VAL A 10 -10.08 -5.92 -2.58
N TYR A 11 -9.31 -6.74 -3.31
CA TYR A 11 -9.85 -7.73 -4.25
C TYR A 11 -9.79 -9.11 -3.63
N LEU A 12 -10.96 -9.74 -3.51
CA LEU A 12 -11.10 -11.08 -2.97
C LEU A 12 -10.61 -12.13 -3.99
N PRO A 13 -10.04 -13.24 -3.51
CA PRO A 13 -9.75 -14.38 -4.37
C PRO A 13 -11.06 -14.95 -4.93
N GLN A 14 -11.00 -15.45 -6.16
CA GLN A 14 -12.09 -16.15 -6.86
C GLN A 14 -12.13 -17.65 -6.54
N GLY A 15 -11.14 -18.15 -5.81
CA GLY A 15 -11.05 -19.53 -5.30
C GLY A 15 -10.53 -19.58 -3.87
N PRO A 16 -10.04 -20.74 -3.41
CA PRO A 16 -9.42 -20.86 -2.10
C PRO A 16 -8.29 -19.83 -1.93
N HIS A 17 -8.30 -19.10 -0.82
CA HIS A 17 -7.27 -18.10 -0.52
C HIS A 17 -5.95 -18.81 -0.25
N THR A 18 -4.96 -18.56 -1.12
CA THR A 18 -3.63 -19.20 -1.02
C THR A 18 -2.53 -18.22 -0.67
N HIS A 19 -2.60 -16.99 -1.19
CA HIS A 19 -1.59 -15.96 -1.01
C HIS A 19 -2.26 -14.59 -0.88
N THR A 20 -1.60 -13.65 -0.22
CA THR A 20 -1.97 -12.23 -0.21
C THR A 20 -0.82 -11.40 -0.77
N ALA A 21 -1.15 -10.47 -1.67
CA ALA A 21 -0.26 -9.36 -2.03
C ALA A 21 -0.77 -8.07 -1.36
N VAL A 22 0.06 -7.44 -0.55
CA VAL A 22 -0.15 -6.09 0.01
C VAL A 22 0.70 -5.13 -0.81
N LEU A 23 0.07 -4.25 -1.57
CA LEU A 23 0.74 -3.39 -2.55
C LEU A 23 0.53 -1.91 -2.23
N LEU A 24 1.62 -1.20 -1.97
CA LEU A 24 1.63 0.21 -1.58
C LEU A 24 1.76 1.12 -2.81
N HIS A 25 0.85 2.08 -2.92
CA HIS A 25 0.87 3.08 -3.99
C HIS A 25 1.95 4.15 -3.75
N GLY A 26 2.30 4.89 -4.80
CA GLY A 26 3.21 6.04 -4.73
C GLY A 26 2.51 7.31 -4.24
N ARG A 27 3.28 8.35 -3.89
CA ARG A 27 2.75 9.60 -3.37
C ARG A 27 1.74 10.26 -4.32
N GLY A 28 0.65 10.76 -3.74
CA GLY A 28 -0.41 11.48 -4.47
C GLY A 28 -1.45 10.57 -5.12
N SER A 29 -1.28 9.25 -5.07
CA SER A 29 -2.30 8.28 -5.47
C SER A 29 -3.02 7.67 -4.24
N ASN A 30 -3.86 6.67 -4.44
CA ASN A 30 -4.51 5.89 -3.40
C ASN A 30 -4.60 4.40 -3.78
N GLY A 31 -5.05 3.56 -2.84
CA GLY A 31 -5.12 2.11 -3.06
C GLY A 31 -6.07 1.69 -4.19
N ARG A 32 -7.16 2.42 -4.42
CA ARG A 32 -8.10 2.11 -5.52
C ARG A 32 -7.48 2.43 -6.87
N GLU A 33 -6.95 3.63 -7.04
CA GLU A 33 -6.30 4.06 -8.28
C GLU A 33 -5.16 3.12 -8.66
N PHE A 34 -4.29 2.79 -7.70
CA PHE A 34 -3.18 1.88 -7.97
C PHE A 34 -3.66 0.48 -8.38
N ALA A 35 -4.74 -0.03 -7.77
CA ALA A 35 -5.31 -1.32 -8.18
C ALA A 35 -5.88 -1.27 -9.60
N GLU A 36 -6.59 -0.20 -9.95
CA GLU A 36 -7.16 0.01 -11.29
C GLU A 36 -6.05 0.10 -12.35
N GLU A 37 -4.99 0.88 -12.10
CA GLU A 37 -3.84 0.98 -12.99
C GLU A 37 -3.13 -0.37 -13.14
N LEU A 38 -2.82 -1.06 -12.05
CA LEU A 38 -2.13 -2.35 -12.06
C LEU A 38 -2.94 -3.41 -12.82
N PHE A 39 -4.26 -3.43 -12.62
CA PHE A 39 -5.15 -4.43 -13.23
C PHE A 39 -5.63 -4.06 -14.63
N SER A 40 -5.47 -2.80 -15.07
CA SER A 40 -5.68 -2.40 -16.46
C SER A 40 -4.61 -2.98 -17.39
N SER A 41 -3.43 -3.30 -16.85
CA SER A 41 -2.32 -3.88 -17.61
C SER A 41 -2.56 -5.36 -17.94
N SER A 42 -2.24 -5.73 -19.17
CA SER A 42 -2.29 -7.13 -19.63
C SER A 42 -0.95 -7.81 -19.39
N THR A 43 -1.01 -9.03 -18.87
CA THR A 43 0.14 -9.93 -18.78
C THR A 43 0.54 -10.44 -20.17
N SER A 44 1.65 -11.18 -20.28
CA SER A 44 2.11 -11.77 -21.54
C SER A 44 1.09 -12.71 -22.20
N THR A 45 0.07 -13.18 -21.46
CA THR A 45 -1.01 -14.02 -21.97
C THR A 45 -2.30 -13.24 -22.26
N GLY A 46 -2.27 -11.90 -22.24
CA GLY A 46 -3.43 -11.04 -22.52
C GLY A 46 -4.52 -11.04 -21.44
N GLN A 47 -4.21 -11.53 -20.23
CA GLN A 47 -5.12 -11.52 -19.08
C GLN A 47 -4.61 -10.54 -18.02
N ASN A 48 -5.52 -9.98 -17.21
CA ASN A 48 -5.10 -9.19 -16.05
C ASN A 48 -4.59 -10.08 -14.91
N LEU A 49 -3.88 -9.47 -13.97
CA LEU A 49 -3.20 -10.20 -12.90
C LEU A 49 -4.16 -10.99 -11.98
N PRO A 50 -5.34 -10.45 -11.56
CA PRO A 50 -6.30 -11.23 -10.76
C PRO A 50 -6.85 -12.46 -11.49
N SER A 51 -7.02 -12.39 -12.81
CA SER A 51 -7.47 -13.53 -13.61
C SER A 51 -6.39 -14.61 -13.73
N GLN A 52 -5.11 -14.22 -13.76
CA GLN A 52 -4.00 -15.19 -13.78
C GLN A 52 -3.73 -15.83 -12.41
N LEU A 53 -4.07 -15.13 -11.33
CA LEU A 53 -3.85 -15.56 -9.96
C LEU A 53 -5.18 -15.58 -9.18
N PRO A 54 -6.14 -16.43 -9.56
CA PRO A 54 -7.50 -16.39 -9.03
C PRO A 54 -7.60 -16.78 -7.55
N THR A 55 -6.58 -17.43 -6.99
CA THR A 55 -6.50 -17.83 -5.58
C THR A 55 -5.80 -16.78 -4.71
N TRP A 56 -5.40 -15.65 -5.29
CA TRP A 56 -4.70 -14.57 -4.59
C TRP A 56 -5.69 -13.51 -4.13
N ARG A 57 -5.45 -13.02 -2.93
CA ARG A 57 -6.08 -11.83 -2.37
C ARG A 57 -5.16 -10.64 -2.63
N TRP A 58 -5.74 -9.51 -3.04
CA TRP A 58 -4.98 -8.30 -3.30
C TRP A 58 -5.47 -7.21 -2.35
N VAL A 59 -4.54 -6.64 -1.60
CA VAL A 59 -4.80 -5.58 -0.63
C VAL A 59 -4.01 -4.36 -1.06
N PHE A 60 -4.71 -3.25 -1.23
CA PHE A 60 -4.12 -1.97 -1.61
C PHE A 60 -4.43 -0.95 -0.51
N PRO A 61 -3.55 -0.85 0.51
CA PRO A 61 -3.68 0.14 1.56
C PRO A 61 -3.59 1.55 0.98
N THR A 62 -4.34 2.49 1.55
CA THR A 62 -4.24 3.91 1.19
C THR A 62 -3.51 4.66 2.30
N ALA A 63 -2.52 5.47 1.91
CA ALA A 63 -1.82 6.35 2.83
C ALA A 63 -2.78 7.41 3.41
N LYS A 64 -2.40 7.97 4.56
CA LYS A 64 -3.16 9.07 5.18
C LYS A 64 -3.03 10.34 4.32
N GLY A 65 -4.11 11.12 4.24
CA GLY A 65 -4.06 12.47 3.69
C GLY A 65 -3.21 13.37 4.58
N ARG A 66 -2.22 14.03 4.00
CA ARG A 66 -1.33 14.96 4.69
C ARG A 66 -1.26 16.26 3.90
N TRP A 67 -1.38 17.38 4.61
CA TRP A 67 -1.26 18.69 4.00
C TRP A 67 0.14 18.87 3.40
N ASN A 68 0.21 19.29 2.14
CA ASN A 68 1.46 19.57 1.47
C ASN A 68 1.62 21.08 1.25
N ASP A 69 2.58 21.70 1.93
CA ASP A 69 2.82 23.15 1.83
C ASP A 69 3.30 23.60 0.43
N ARG A 70 3.96 22.73 -0.34
CA ARG A 70 4.47 23.08 -1.69
C ARG A 70 3.34 23.15 -2.71
N PHE A 71 2.39 22.22 -2.64
CA PHE A 71 1.27 22.13 -3.57
C PHE A 71 -0.02 22.80 -3.04
N GLN A 72 -0.03 23.20 -1.76
CA GLN A 72 -1.18 23.81 -1.09
C GLN A 72 -2.44 22.93 -1.17
N GLU A 73 -2.25 21.61 -1.07
CA GLU A 73 -3.31 20.60 -1.14
C GLU A 73 -3.01 19.41 -0.23
N ASP A 74 -4.05 18.64 0.12
CA ASP A 74 -3.89 17.38 0.82
C ASP A 74 -3.43 16.28 -0.15
N LEU A 75 -2.26 15.71 0.10
CA LEU A 75 -1.71 14.60 -0.66
C LEU A 75 -1.68 13.33 0.19
N CYS A 76 -2.04 12.19 -0.43
CA CYS A 76 -1.86 10.88 0.20
C CYS A 76 -0.38 10.51 0.18
N ALA A 77 0.24 10.42 1.36
CA ALA A 77 1.67 10.14 1.52
C ALA A 77 1.95 9.26 2.76
N TRP A 78 2.83 8.27 2.60
CA TRP A 78 3.23 7.37 3.68
C TRP A 78 4.06 8.07 4.77
N PHE A 79 4.79 9.12 4.42
CA PHE A 79 5.50 9.97 5.39
C PHE A 79 5.69 11.37 4.79
N ASP A 80 5.94 12.35 5.66
CA ASP A 80 6.22 13.72 5.25
C ASP A 80 7.62 13.79 4.64
N ALA A 81 7.70 14.04 3.32
CA ALA A 81 8.95 14.43 2.68
C ALA A 81 8.91 15.93 2.45
N HIS A 82 9.56 16.71 3.33
CA HIS A 82 9.63 18.17 3.22
C HIS A 82 10.24 18.64 1.90
N SER A 83 11.15 17.86 1.33
CA SER A 83 11.71 18.08 0.00
C SER A 83 11.95 16.74 -0.71
N LEU A 84 11.60 16.68 -2.00
CA LEU A 84 12.02 15.61 -2.90
C LEU A 84 13.48 15.76 -3.37
N ASP A 85 13.98 16.99 -3.26
CA ASP A 85 15.29 17.39 -3.79
C ASP A 85 16.38 17.24 -2.71
N ASP A 86 15.99 17.25 -1.43
CA ASP A 86 16.88 16.96 -0.29
C ASP A 86 16.15 16.18 0.81
N ILE A 87 16.31 14.85 0.78
CA ILE A 87 15.76 13.91 1.77
C ILE A 87 16.48 13.98 3.13
N THR A 88 17.53 14.81 3.25
CA THR A 88 18.28 14.99 4.50
C THR A 88 17.86 16.24 5.28
N GLU A 89 17.16 17.19 4.64
CA GLU A 89 16.53 18.30 5.35
C GLU A 89 15.42 17.79 6.28
N HIS A 90 15.60 17.99 7.59
CA HIS A 90 14.62 17.70 8.64
C HIS A 90 14.23 16.23 8.82
N GLN A 91 15.17 15.28 8.66
CA GLN A 91 14.94 13.84 8.92
C GLN A 91 14.27 13.53 10.27
N GLU A 92 14.62 14.24 11.33
CA GLU A 92 14.03 14.01 12.66
C GLU A 92 12.52 14.28 12.70
N SER A 93 12.02 15.22 11.89
CA SER A 93 10.60 15.55 11.80
C SER A 93 9.78 14.49 11.03
N GLN A 94 10.43 13.63 10.23
CA GLN A 94 9.76 12.63 9.39
C GLN A 94 9.53 11.29 10.13
N ILE A 95 10.30 11.04 11.19
CA ILE A 95 10.27 9.79 11.97
C ILE A 95 8.87 9.44 12.49
N PRO A 96 8.08 10.38 13.08
CA PRO A 96 6.76 10.03 13.60
C PRO A 96 5.78 9.57 12.50
N GLY A 97 5.79 10.23 11.34
CA GLY A 97 4.94 9.85 10.20
C GLY A 97 5.32 8.48 9.63
N LEU A 98 6.62 8.20 9.56
CA LEU A 98 7.13 6.90 9.14
C LEU A 98 6.72 5.79 10.12
N GLN A 99 6.87 6.01 11.43
CA GLN A 99 6.48 5.06 12.47
C GLN A 99 4.97 4.77 12.43
N GLU A 100 4.13 5.79 12.19
CA GLU A 100 2.68 5.64 12.03
C GLU A 100 2.36 4.72 10.84
N SER A 101 2.97 4.97 9.68
CA SER A 101 2.74 4.15 8.48
C SER A 101 3.32 2.74 8.58
N VAL A 102 4.50 2.56 9.16
CA VAL A 102 5.06 1.23 9.43
C VAL A 102 4.15 0.44 10.36
N SER A 103 3.67 1.06 11.45
CA SER A 103 2.77 0.39 12.40
C SER A 103 1.45 -0.02 11.73
N TYR A 104 0.91 0.84 10.86
CA TYR A 104 -0.29 0.54 10.10
C TYR A 104 -0.10 -0.62 9.12
N ILE A 105 1.00 -0.60 8.34
CA ILE A 105 1.31 -1.66 7.37
C ILE A 105 1.56 -2.99 8.09
N LEU A 106 2.26 -2.97 9.24
CA LEU A 106 2.46 -4.17 10.05
C LEU A 106 1.13 -4.76 10.54
N GLY A 107 0.19 -3.92 10.98
CA GLY A 107 -1.15 -4.39 11.37
C GLY A 107 -1.93 -5.05 10.21
N ILE A 108 -1.78 -4.53 8.98
CA ILE A 108 -2.35 -5.17 7.78
C ILE A 108 -1.68 -6.52 7.52
N LEU A 109 -0.35 -6.58 7.58
CA LEU A 109 0.39 -7.83 7.35
C LEU A 109 0.02 -8.90 8.37
N GLU A 110 -0.03 -8.55 9.66
CA GLU A 110 -0.47 -9.46 10.73
C GLU A 110 -1.86 -10.01 10.43
N ARG A 111 -2.80 -9.14 10.06
CA ARG A 111 -4.17 -9.56 9.72
C ARG A 111 -4.22 -10.51 8.53
N GLU A 112 -3.45 -10.23 7.49
CA GLU A 112 -3.42 -11.06 6.28
C GLU A 112 -2.70 -12.41 6.51
N ILE A 113 -1.70 -12.44 7.40
CA ILE A 113 -1.05 -13.67 7.87
C ILE A 113 -2.05 -14.55 8.65
N GLU A 114 -2.87 -13.96 9.52
CA GLU A 114 -3.91 -14.68 10.25
C GLU A 114 -4.93 -15.33 9.31
N LEU A 115 -5.35 -14.62 8.25
CA LEU A 115 -6.27 -15.16 7.24
C LEU A 115 -5.69 -16.38 6.51
N LEU A 116 -4.36 -16.44 6.39
CA LEU A 116 -3.61 -17.57 5.83
C LEU A 116 -3.16 -18.59 6.89
N VAL A 117 -3.80 -18.62 8.06
CA VAL A 117 -3.54 -19.56 9.15
C VAL A 117 -2.06 -19.52 9.58
N GLY A 118 -1.49 -18.32 9.65
CA GLY A 118 -0.11 -18.10 10.11
C GLY A 118 0.98 -18.31 9.06
N ARG A 119 0.65 -18.50 7.78
CA ARG A 119 1.64 -18.73 6.71
C ARG A 119 2.30 -17.42 6.25
N THR A 120 3.34 -17.01 6.95
CA THR A 120 4.11 -15.79 6.63
C THR A 120 4.72 -15.79 5.22
N THR A 121 5.12 -16.95 4.71
CA THR A 121 5.74 -17.09 3.37
C THR A 121 4.77 -16.92 2.20
N HIS A 122 3.48 -16.72 2.49
CA HIS A 122 2.42 -16.54 1.48
C HIS A 122 1.84 -15.12 1.48
N VAL A 123 2.44 -14.21 2.26
CA VAL A 123 2.10 -12.78 2.25
C VAL A 123 3.28 -12.00 1.67
N TYR A 124 3.01 -11.22 0.62
CA TYR A 124 4.01 -10.42 -0.08
C TYR A 124 3.72 -8.94 0.13
N LEU A 125 4.72 -8.19 0.58
CA LEU A 125 4.68 -6.73 0.60
C LEU A 125 5.45 -6.20 -0.61
N GLY A 126 4.83 -5.29 -1.36
CA GLY A 126 5.47 -4.58 -2.47
C GLY A 126 4.93 -3.17 -2.61
N GLY A 127 5.49 -2.41 -3.55
CA GLY A 127 4.95 -1.10 -3.90
C GLY A 127 5.79 -0.37 -4.95
N ILE A 128 5.28 0.75 -5.45
CA ILE A 128 5.90 1.54 -6.52
C ILE A 128 6.07 3.01 -6.11
N SER A 129 7.27 3.58 -6.33
CA SER A 129 7.62 4.98 -6.05
C SER A 129 7.42 5.43 -4.59
N GLN A 130 8.41 6.13 -4.00
CA GLN A 130 8.45 6.51 -2.57
C GLN A 130 7.82 5.44 -1.64
N VAL A 131 8.31 4.22 -1.76
CA VAL A 131 8.00 3.13 -0.84
C VAL A 131 9.27 2.92 -0.04
N LEU A 132 9.23 3.34 1.23
CA LEU A 132 10.26 3.20 2.26
C LEU A 132 11.71 3.32 1.77
#